data_AF-A0A919PP62-F1
#
_entry.id   AF-A0A919PP62-F1
#
_cell.length_a   1.000
_cell.length_b   1.000
_cell.length_c   1.000
_cell.angle_alpha   90.00
_cell.angle_beta   90.00
_cell.angle_gamma   90.00
#
_symmetry.space_group_name_H-M   'P 1'
#
loop_
_entity.id
_entity.type
_entity.pdbx_description
1 polymer ?
#
loop_
_entity_poly.entity_id
_entity_poly.type
_entity_poly.pdbx_seq_one_letter_code
_entity_poly.pdbx_strand_id
1 'polypeptide(L)'
;MPGKISVWRARWVLMRYGRPPEPPPQGVVVTGHLLALVTEVAARVGVAAPDAVVLTGHGVVRSWASRRRRLLIVGLPLLYCLTVDEIRALVAHELAVVDHRRAHLVARLRDLYEEAADPSRVELPPRAAAVLRATREFATALERKADQAASSASGLHTAARAVVKADLAEFEFADLAFDLEEQVWQHASAAIQDVHDGWRAAIRAGAVRASLDEDTRTTLMSRHPNLAGAIAPLAAGHFALRAADLVPVDPLTAADERTLARHVLRRSPAEWTTFAAVPATAWPGWVVRQARAVHDQVATLLGREPVGPGEVVEVLLTRLDELVAANWPAHPEPPTEPEDLDATPSVVVVMEAALTSRGWRRVHPATPGVLVSESGVGCDLHGVATSPTALADLRALLESPV
;
A
#
# COMPACT_ATOMS: atom_id res chain seq x y z
N MET A 1 -18.60 13.73 -23.53
CA MET A 1 -17.98 12.93 -22.46
C MET A 1 -16.95 12.03 -23.13
N PRO A 2 -15.93 11.55 -22.42
CA PRO A 2 -15.01 10.52 -22.92
C PRO A 2 -15.76 9.34 -23.56
N GLY A 3 -15.18 8.72 -24.59
CA GLY A 3 -15.72 7.50 -25.20
C GLY A 3 -17.10 7.66 -25.85
N LYS A 4 -17.44 8.86 -26.34
CA LYS A 4 -18.72 9.17 -27.02
C LYS A 4 -19.99 8.86 -26.20
N ILE A 5 -19.91 8.58 -24.89
CA ILE A 5 -21.10 8.39 -24.06
C ILE A 5 -21.90 9.70 -24.00
N SER A 6 -23.19 9.63 -24.35
CA SER A 6 -24.07 10.80 -24.24
C SER A 6 -24.32 11.13 -22.77
N VAL A 7 -24.60 12.39 -22.46
CA VAL A 7 -24.81 12.78 -21.06
C VAL A 7 -26.12 12.24 -20.49
N TRP A 8 -27.12 12.04 -21.35
CA TRP A 8 -28.33 11.31 -20.96
C TRP A 8 -28.02 9.87 -20.58
N ARG A 9 -27.21 9.17 -21.38
CA ARG A 9 -26.78 7.80 -21.06
C ARG A 9 -25.94 7.75 -19.78
N ALA A 10 -25.00 8.67 -19.60
CA ALA A 10 -24.21 8.80 -18.37
C ALA A 10 -25.11 8.96 -17.12
N ARG A 11 -26.09 9.87 -17.18
CA ARG A 11 -27.05 10.08 -16.09
C ARG A 11 -27.91 8.85 -15.83
N TRP A 12 -28.37 8.18 -16.89
CA TRP A 12 -29.17 6.96 -16.76
C TRP A 12 -28.36 5.83 -16.10
N VAL A 13 -27.10 5.63 -16.50
CA VAL A 13 -26.21 4.63 -15.88
C VAL A 13 -26.01 4.94 -14.40
N LEU A 14 -25.72 6.19 -14.05
CA LEU A 14 -25.56 6.63 -12.65
C LEU A 14 -26.85 6.54 -11.84
N MET A 15 -28.02 6.76 -12.45
CA MET A 15 -29.31 6.63 -11.79
C MET A 15 -29.65 5.15 -11.53
N ARG A 16 -29.33 4.27 -12.48
CA ARG A 16 -29.65 2.83 -12.40
C ARG A 16 -28.68 2.06 -11.51
N TYR A 17 -27.40 2.42 -11.54
CA TYR A 17 -26.33 1.63 -10.91
C TYR A 17 -25.46 2.42 -9.95
N GLY A 18 -25.50 3.76 -9.99
CA GLY A 18 -24.64 4.60 -9.15
C GLY A 18 -25.21 4.79 -7.75
N ARG A 19 -24.32 5.01 -6.79
CA ARG A 19 -24.66 5.46 -5.43
C ARG A 19 -24.95 6.97 -5.43
N PRO A 20 -25.64 7.51 -4.41
CA PRO A 20 -25.76 8.96 -4.23
C PRO A 20 -24.40 9.67 -4.29
N PRO A 21 -24.33 10.95 -4.69
CA PRO A 21 -23.08 11.70 -4.69
C PRO A 21 -22.48 11.72 -3.29
N GLU A 22 -21.23 11.33 -3.17
CA GLU A 22 -20.50 11.38 -1.90
C GLU A 22 -20.23 12.84 -1.50
N PRO A 23 -20.19 13.13 -0.19
CA PRO A 23 -19.71 14.42 0.30
C PRO A 23 -18.26 14.65 -0.17
N PRO A 24 -17.78 15.91 -0.15
CA PRO A 24 -16.38 16.15 -0.39
C PRO A 24 -15.53 15.34 0.61
N PRO A 25 -14.42 14.75 0.15
CA PRO A 25 -13.50 14.04 1.03
C PRO A 25 -13.07 14.95 2.18
N GLN A 26 -13.07 14.41 3.39
CA GLN A 26 -12.45 15.07 4.54
C GLN A 26 -10.94 14.92 4.43
N GLY A 27 -10.19 15.88 4.97
CA GLY A 27 -8.74 15.89 4.93
C GLY A 27 -8.17 17.26 5.26
N VAL A 28 -6.85 17.38 5.14
CA VAL A 28 -6.12 18.61 5.45
C VAL A 28 -5.96 19.42 4.18
N VAL A 29 -6.43 20.66 4.18
CA VAL A 29 -6.27 21.53 3.00
C VAL A 29 -4.80 21.90 2.86
N VAL A 30 -4.25 21.59 1.69
CA VAL A 30 -2.82 21.77 1.41
C VAL A 30 -2.51 23.19 0.97
N THR A 31 -1.39 23.70 1.46
CA THR A 31 -0.76 24.93 0.98
C THR A 31 0.69 24.65 0.55
N GLY A 32 1.46 25.68 0.18
CA GLY A 32 2.91 25.54 -0.01
C GLY A 32 3.32 24.68 -1.20
N HIS A 33 4.31 23.79 -0.97
CA HIS A 33 5.06 23.08 -2.01
C HIS A 33 4.18 22.19 -2.89
N LEU A 34 3.29 21.40 -2.28
CA LEU A 34 2.42 20.50 -3.03
C LEU A 34 1.37 21.26 -3.86
N LEU A 35 0.82 22.36 -3.34
CA LEU A 35 -0.09 23.22 -4.12
C LEU A 35 0.63 23.87 -5.32
N ALA A 36 1.87 24.31 -5.12
CA ALA A 36 2.70 24.86 -6.20
C ALA A 36 2.98 23.82 -7.29
N LEU A 37 3.34 22.59 -6.91
CA LEU A 37 3.53 21.47 -7.84
C LEU A 37 2.26 21.18 -8.63
N VAL A 38 1.10 21.10 -7.97
CA VAL A 38 -0.18 20.84 -8.65
C VAL A 38 -0.52 21.94 -9.65
N THR A 39 -0.26 23.21 -9.28
CA THR A 39 -0.50 24.36 -10.17
C THR A 39 0.44 24.34 -11.37
N GLU A 40 1.73 24.03 -11.15
CA GLU A 40 2.73 23.86 -12.22
C GLU A 40 2.31 22.76 -13.19
N VAL A 41 1.92 21.59 -12.67
CA VAL A 41 1.49 20.45 -13.49
C VAL A 41 0.23 20.80 -14.29
N ALA A 42 -0.77 21.44 -13.65
CA ALA A 42 -1.99 21.87 -14.33
C ALA A 42 -1.69 22.78 -15.54
N ALA A 43 -0.81 23.77 -15.33
CA ALA A 43 -0.36 24.66 -16.39
C ALA A 43 0.39 23.90 -17.50
N ARG A 44 1.29 22.98 -17.14
CA ARG A 44 2.07 22.18 -18.10
C ARG A 44 1.19 21.31 -18.99
N VAL A 45 0.18 20.65 -18.44
CA VAL A 45 -0.70 19.76 -19.23
C VAL A 45 -1.91 20.49 -19.82
N GLY A 46 -2.00 21.82 -19.64
CA GLY A 46 -3.02 22.66 -20.27
C GLY A 46 -4.43 22.46 -19.70
N VAL A 47 -4.53 22.08 -18.43
CA VAL A 47 -5.81 21.85 -17.74
C VAL A 47 -6.05 22.88 -16.65
N ALA A 48 -7.31 23.10 -16.31
CA ALA A 48 -7.64 24.01 -15.23
C ALA A 48 -7.23 23.41 -13.87
N ALA A 49 -6.54 24.22 -13.05
CA ALA A 49 -6.18 23.86 -11.69
C ALA A 49 -7.43 23.47 -10.85
N PRO A 50 -7.27 22.57 -9.87
CA PRO A 50 -8.35 22.23 -8.96
C PRO A 50 -8.67 23.42 -8.04
N ASP A 51 -9.89 23.45 -7.51
CA ASP A 51 -10.33 24.52 -6.62
C ASP A 51 -9.68 24.41 -5.23
N ALA A 52 -9.24 23.19 -4.85
CA ALA A 52 -8.35 22.95 -3.72
C ALA A 52 -7.62 21.60 -3.86
N VAL A 53 -6.50 21.47 -3.15
CA VAL A 53 -5.77 20.22 -2.95
C VAL A 53 -5.96 19.77 -1.50
N VAL A 54 -6.33 18.52 -1.30
CA VAL A 54 -6.63 17.94 0.02
C VAL A 54 -5.69 16.77 0.26
N LEU A 55 -4.95 16.83 1.37
CA LEU A 55 -4.13 15.73 1.86
C LEU A 55 -5.01 14.74 2.61
N THR A 56 -4.85 13.45 2.31
CA THR A 56 -5.56 12.37 2.99
C THR A 56 -4.60 11.31 3.52
N GLY A 57 -5.06 10.52 4.48
CA GLY A 57 -4.27 9.42 5.02
C GLY A 57 -4.11 8.21 4.09
N HIS A 58 -4.95 8.06 3.06
CA HIS A 58 -4.89 6.92 2.13
C HIS A 58 -3.71 7.00 1.16
N GLY A 59 -3.26 5.87 0.62
CA GLY A 59 -2.16 5.80 -0.36
C GLY A 59 -2.55 6.13 -1.81
N VAL A 60 -3.41 7.12 -2.06
CA VAL A 60 -3.94 7.39 -3.43
C VAL A 60 -3.80 8.83 -3.87
N VAL A 61 -3.63 9.07 -5.17
CA VAL A 61 -3.93 10.36 -5.80
C VAL A 61 -5.25 10.21 -6.55
N ARG A 62 -6.25 11.03 -6.22
CA ARG A 62 -7.58 10.90 -6.81
C ARG A 62 -8.24 12.26 -7.02
N SER A 63 -8.93 12.41 -8.13
CA SER A 63 -9.74 13.57 -8.40
C SER A 63 -11.18 13.39 -7.90
N TRP A 64 -11.74 14.45 -7.30
CA TRP A 64 -13.15 14.51 -6.90
C TRP A 64 -13.83 15.72 -7.51
N ALA A 65 -15.08 15.58 -7.95
CA ALA A 65 -15.81 16.70 -8.53
C ALA A 65 -17.31 16.69 -8.18
N SER A 66 -17.79 17.87 -7.82
CA SER A 66 -19.20 18.21 -7.78
C SER A 66 -19.55 19.21 -8.90
N ARG A 67 -20.81 19.66 -8.93
CA ARG A 67 -21.22 20.69 -9.90
C ARG A 67 -20.54 22.04 -9.67
N ARG A 68 -20.03 22.29 -8.45
CA ARG A 68 -19.51 23.61 -8.03
C ARG A 68 -18.02 23.60 -7.70
N ARG A 69 -17.43 22.42 -7.48
CA ARG A 69 -16.06 22.28 -6.98
C ARG A 69 -15.38 21.06 -7.59
N ARG A 70 -14.08 21.17 -7.81
CA ARG A 70 -13.12 20.15 -8.22
C ARG A 70 -12.01 20.14 -7.19
N LEU A 71 -11.74 18.98 -6.64
CA LEU A 71 -10.71 18.78 -5.64
C LEU A 71 -9.72 17.76 -6.19
N LEU A 72 -8.45 17.95 -5.85
CA LEU A 72 -7.44 16.91 -6.01
C LEU A 72 -7.10 16.37 -4.63
N ILE A 73 -7.25 15.08 -4.46
CA ILE A 73 -6.91 14.33 -3.26
C ILE A 73 -5.51 13.78 -3.47
N VAL A 74 -4.63 13.97 -2.49
CA VAL A 74 -3.27 13.43 -2.50
C VAL A 74 -3.03 12.69 -1.20
N GLY A 75 -2.64 11.43 -1.32
CA GLY A 75 -2.32 10.57 -0.22
C GLY A 75 -0.96 10.89 0.40
N LEU A 76 -0.93 11.15 1.70
CA LEU A 76 0.31 11.37 2.42
C LEU A 76 1.32 10.20 2.28
N PRO A 77 0.91 8.91 2.32
CA PRO A 77 1.84 7.79 2.13
C PRO A 77 2.64 7.88 0.83
N LEU A 78 2.02 8.35 -0.27
CA LEU A 78 2.67 8.47 -1.57
C LEU A 78 3.76 9.55 -1.59
N LEU A 79 3.57 10.64 -0.84
CA LEU A 79 4.56 11.72 -0.73
C LEU A 79 5.84 11.28 0.00
N TYR A 80 5.80 10.15 0.71
CA TYR A 80 6.95 9.59 1.42
C TYR A 80 7.72 8.53 0.64
N CYS A 81 7.13 7.97 -0.43
CA CYS A 81 7.75 6.91 -1.22
C CYS A 81 7.99 7.25 -2.69
N LEU A 82 7.29 8.24 -3.24
CA LEU A 82 7.37 8.59 -4.66
C LEU A 82 8.25 9.81 -4.91
N THR A 83 8.95 9.81 -6.05
CA THR A 83 9.72 10.98 -6.46
C THR A 83 8.81 12.14 -6.85
N VAL A 84 9.35 13.37 -6.89
CA VAL A 84 8.63 14.55 -7.40
C VAL A 84 8.04 14.28 -8.79
N ASP A 85 8.80 13.67 -9.70
CA ASP A 85 8.32 13.38 -11.06
C ASP A 85 7.26 12.28 -11.10
N GLU A 86 7.31 11.29 -10.22
CA GLU A 86 6.28 10.28 -10.06
C GLU A 86 4.98 10.94 -9.56
N ILE A 87 5.05 11.83 -8.56
CA ILE A 87 3.90 12.62 -8.10
C ILE A 87 3.36 13.53 -9.22
N ARG A 88 4.21 14.20 -10.00
CA ARG A 88 3.79 14.99 -11.17
C ARG A 88 2.99 14.16 -12.17
N ALA A 89 3.40 12.92 -12.43
CA ALA A 89 2.71 12.02 -13.34
C ALA A 89 1.31 11.65 -12.83
N LEU A 90 1.19 11.27 -11.55
CA LEU A 90 -0.10 10.93 -10.94
C LEU A 90 -1.04 12.14 -10.84
N VAL A 91 -0.50 13.31 -10.49
CA VAL A 91 -1.28 14.56 -10.48
C VAL A 91 -1.79 14.89 -11.88
N ALA A 92 -0.95 14.80 -12.91
CA ALA A 92 -1.36 15.06 -14.28
C ALA A 92 -2.44 14.07 -14.76
N HIS A 93 -2.28 12.79 -14.42
CA HIS A 93 -3.25 11.74 -14.68
C HIS A 93 -4.64 12.13 -14.11
N GLU A 94 -4.69 12.47 -12.83
CA GLU A 94 -5.93 12.81 -12.14
C GLU A 94 -6.54 14.16 -12.57
N LEU A 95 -5.72 15.16 -12.88
CA LEU A 95 -6.24 16.43 -13.38
C LEU A 95 -6.92 16.28 -14.76
N ALA A 96 -6.42 15.38 -15.61
CA ALA A 96 -7.04 15.11 -16.91
C ALA A 96 -8.47 14.56 -16.79
N VAL A 97 -8.79 13.88 -15.68
CA VAL A 97 -10.12 13.32 -15.38
C VAL A 97 -11.14 14.41 -15.03
N VAL A 98 -10.70 15.47 -14.37
CA VAL A 98 -11.56 16.61 -14.00
C VAL A 98 -11.51 17.78 -14.99
N ASP A 99 -10.69 17.68 -16.04
CA ASP A 99 -10.61 18.60 -17.17
C ASP A 99 -11.77 18.42 -18.18
N HIS A 100 -12.99 18.32 -17.68
CA HIS A 100 -14.17 18.17 -18.50
C HIS A 100 -15.28 19.10 -18.00
N ARG A 101 -16.02 19.70 -18.94
CA ARG A 101 -17.18 20.58 -18.64
C ARG A 101 -18.18 19.96 -17.66
N ARG A 102 -18.28 18.63 -17.61
CA ARG A 102 -19.15 17.87 -16.69
C ARG A 102 -18.32 16.93 -15.80
N ALA A 103 -17.25 17.45 -15.20
CA ALA A 103 -16.32 16.70 -14.33
C ALA A 103 -17.03 15.83 -13.30
N HIS A 104 -18.07 16.33 -12.61
CA HIS A 104 -18.86 15.55 -11.65
C HIS A 104 -19.54 14.29 -12.20
N LEU A 105 -19.87 14.25 -13.49
CA LEU A 105 -20.40 13.04 -14.13
C LEU A 105 -19.27 12.11 -14.57
N VAL A 106 -18.12 12.66 -14.95
CA VAL A 106 -16.94 11.88 -15.33
C VAL A 106 -16.40 11.15 -14.10
N ALA A 107 -16.12 11.87 -13.02
CA ALA A 107 -15.65 11.31 -11.75
C ALA A 107 -16.57 10.19 -11.27
N ARG A 108 -17.89 10.45 -11.14
CA ARG A 108 -18.84 9.43 -10.69
C ARG A 108 -18.96 8.20 -11.61
N LEU A 109 -18.80 8.37 -12.92
CA LEU A 109 -18.82 7.23 -13.85
C LEU A 109 -17.53 6.41 -13.75
N ARG A 110 -16.39 7.07 -13.50
CA ARG A 110 -15.12 6.41 -13.23
C ARG A 110 -15.20 5.62 -11.93
N ASP A 111 -15.66 6.24 -10.84
CA ASP A 111 -15.83 5.56 -9.54
C ASP A 111 -16.72 4.31 -9.68
N LEU A 112 -17.84 4.43 -10.41
CA LEU A 112 -18.74 3.32 -10.67
C LEU A 112 -18.08 2.21 -11.52
N TYR A 113 -17.23 2.57 -12.48
CA TYR A 113 -16.48 1.59 -13.27
C TYR A 113 -15.43 0.87 -12.42
N GLU A 114 -14.66 1.61 -11.62
CA GLU A 114 -13.64 1.06 -10.73
C GLU A 114 -14.26 0.11 -9.69
N GLU A 115 -15.37 0.49 -9.05
CA GLU A 115 -16.12 -0.39 -8.13
C GLU A 115 -16.61 -1.68 -8.83
N ALA A 116 -16.87 -1.63 -10.14
CA ALA A 116 -17.29 -2.79 -10.91
C ALA A 116 -16.11 -3.63 -11.45
N ALA A 117 -14.93 -3.02 -11.59
CA ALA A 117 -13.69 -3.62 -12.09
C ALA A 117 -12.78 -4.14 -10.98
N ASP A 118 -13.21 -4.04 -9.73
CA ASP A 118 -12.51 -4.50 -8.53
C ASP A 118 -11.97 -5.95 -8.70
N PRO A 119 -10.64 -6.14 -8.74
CA PRO A 119 -10.02 -7.43 -9.01
C PRO A 119 -10.15 -8.41 -7.84
N SER A 120 -10.46 -7.93 -6.63
CA SER A 120 -10.64 -8.79 -5.44
C SER A 120 -11.89 -9.69 -5.50
N ARG A 121 -12.71 -9.55 -6.54
CA ARG A 121 -13.95 -10.30 -6.70
C ARG A 121 -13.73 -11.61 -7.44
N VAL A 122 -13.87 -12.71 -6.71
CA VAL A 122 -13.85 -14.08 -7.25
C VAL A 122 -14.92 -14.29 -8.32
N GLU A 123 -16.12 -13.74 -8.13
CA GLU A 123 -17.21 -13.79 -9.11
C GLU A 123 -17.73 -12.38 -9.44
N LEU A 124 -17.97 -12.12 -10.73
CA LEU A 124 -18.52 -10.86 -11.22
C LEU A 124 -20.07 -10.86 -11.12
N PRO A 125 -20.68 -10.09 -10.20
CA PRO A 125 -22.13 -10.06 -10.08
C PRO A 125 -22.77 -9.49 -11.35
N PRO A 126 -24.01 -9.88 -11.71
CA PRO A 126 -24.69 -9.39 -12.91
C PRO A 126 -24.74 -7.86 -13.03
N ARG A 127 -24.85 -7.17 -11.88
CA ARG A 127 -24.77 -5.70 -11.80
C ARG A 127 -23.41 -5.17 -12.24
N ALA A 128 -22.31 -5.72 -11.73
CA ALA A 128 -20.96 -5.30 -12.08
C ALA A 128 -20.67 -5.54 -13.58
N ALA A 129 -21.02 -6.73 -14.08
CA ALA A 129 -20.90 -7.05 -15.51
C ALA A 129 -21.70 -6.07 -16.41
N ALA A 130 -22.91 -5.67 -15.98
CA ALA A 130 -23.71 -4.69 -16.70
C ALA A 130 -23.09 -3.29 -16.68
N VAL A 131 -22.53 -2.86 -15.55
CA VAL A 131 -21.79 -1.60 -15.42
C VAL A 131 -20.59 -1.59 -16.34
N LEU A 132 -19.72 -2.61 -16.26
CA LEU A 132 -18.52 -2.73 -17.09
C LEU A 132 -18.86 -2.63 -18.57
N ARG A 133 -19.88 -3.36 -19.06
CA ARG A 133 -20.34 -3.23 -20.45
C ARG A 133 -20.83 -1.83 -20.79
N ALA A 134 -21.54 -1.17 -19.87
CA ALA A 134 -22.12 0.14 -20.11
C ALA A 134 -21.09 1.28 -20.12
N THR A 135 -19.96 1.13 -19.42
CA THR A 135 -18.96 2.17 -19.21
C THR A 135 -17.59 1.89 -19.84
N ARG A 136 -17.35 0.69 -20.41
CA ARG A 136 -16.04 0.30 -20.99
C ARG A 136 -15.44 1.34 -21.94
N GLU A 137 -16.17 1.74 -22.99
CA GLU A 137 -15.65 2.72 -23.96
C GLU A 137 -15.34 4.08 -23.32
N PHE A 138 -16.15 4.48 -22.34
CA PHE A 138 -15.94 5.69 -21.56
C PHE A 138 -14.65 5.58 -20.73
N ALA A 139 -14.48 4.49 -19.99
CA ALA A 139 -13.32 4.25 -19.14
C ALA A 139 -12.03 4.19 -19.97
N THR A 140 -11.98 3.37 -21.02
CA THR A 140 -10.80 3.28 -21.90
C THR A 140 -10.42 4.64 -22.51
N ALA A 141 -11.40 5.43 -22.95
CA ALA A 141 -11.10 6.75 -23.51
C ALA A 141 -10.64 7.77 -22.46
N LEU A 142 -11.15 7.67 -21.23
CA LEU A 142 -10.73 8.48 -20.10
C LEU A 142 -9.30 8.14 -19.68
N GLU A 143 -9.01 6.86 -19.47
CA GLU A 143 -7.69 6.36 -19.06
C GLU A 143 -6.62 6.68 -20.11
N ARG A 144 -6.89 6.52 -21.41
CA ARG A 144 -5.96 6.95 -22.46
C ARG A 144 -5.62 8.44 -22.39
N LYS A 145 -6.59 9.30 -22.09
CA LYS A 145 -6.36 10.75 -21.92
C LYS A 145 -5.51 11.01 -20.67
N ALA A 146 -5.81 10.32 -19.57
CA ALA A 146 -5.10 10.45 -18.31
C ALA A 146 -3.65 9.95 -18.40
N ASP A 147 -3.42 8.79 -18.99
CA ASP A 147 -2.09 8.23 -19.29
C ASP A 147 -1.26 9.17 -20.17
N GLN A 148 -1.90 9.78 -21.18
CA GLN A 148 -1.23 10.78 -22.04
C GLN A 148 -0.82 12.01 -21.25
N ALA A 149 -1.67 12.51 -20.35
CA ALA A 149 -1.34 13.66 -19.50
C ALA A 149 -0.19 13.32 -18.54
N ALA A 150 -0.21 12.13 -17.93
CA ALA A 150 0.86 11.62 -17.07
C ALA A 150 2.20 11.55 -17.83
N SER A 151 2.17 10.96 -19.02
CA SER A 151 3.35 10.83 -19.90
C SER A 151 3.89 12.18 -20.36
N SER A 152 3.01 13.15 -20.66
CA SER A 152 3.42 14.51 -21.03
C SER A 152 4.03 15.28 -19.85
N ALA A 153 3.65 14.97 -18.62
CA ALA A 153 4.14 15.69 -17.43
C ALA A 153 5.55 15.25 -16.98
N SER A 154 5.85 13.94 -17.09
CA SER A 154 7.06 13.34 -16.51
C SER A 154 7.76 12.29 -17.40
N GLY A 155 7.25 12.02 -18.59
CA GLY A 155 7.72 10.96 -19.48
C GLY A 155 7.04 9.60 -19.26
N LEU A 156 7.00 8.79 -20.30
CA LEU A 156 6.27 7.51 -20.35
C LEU A 156 6.72 6.52 -19.26
N HIS A 157 8.03 6.29 -19.11
CA HIS A 157 8.56 5.33 -18.15
C HIS A 157 8.37 5.77 -16.69
N THR A 158 8.48 7.07 -16.43
CA THR A 158 8.21 7.64 -15.10
C THR A 158 6.74 7.50 -14.74
N ALA A 159 5.84 7.79 -15.68
CA ALA A 159 4.40 7.60 -15.48
C ALA A 159 4.04 6.13 -15.21
N ALA A 160 4.59 5.20 -15.99
CA ALA A 160 4.40 3.76 -15.79
C ALA A 160 4.89 3.28 -14.42
N ARG A 161 6.08 3.73 -13.97
CA ARG A 161 6.57 3.45 -12.62
C ARG A 161 5.69 4.07 -11.54
N ALA A 162 5.23 5.29 -11.74
CA ALA A 162 4.42 6.00 -10.75
C ALA A 162 3.10 5.28 -10.49
N VAL A 163 2.41 4.80 -11.53
CA VAL A 163 1.15 4.05 -11.35
C VAL A 163 1.37 2.72 -10.63
N VAL A 164 2.43 1.98 -10.99
CA VAL A 164 2.79 0.72 -10.30
C VAL A 164 3.12 0.98 -8.84
N LYS A 165 4.00 1.95 -8.55
CA LYS A 165 4.39 2.24 -7.16
C LYS A 165 3.24 2.79 -6.33
N ALA A 166 2.31 3.54 -6.93
CA ALA A 166 1.15 4.04 -6.20
C ALA A 166 0.23 2.89 -5.77
N ASP A 167 -0.03 1.94 -6.67
CA ASP A 167 -0.84 0.75 -6.40
C ASP A 167 -0.20 -0.11 -5.29
N LEU A 168 1.11 -0.37 -5.41
CA LEU A 168 1.88 -1.09 -4.40
C LEU A 168 1.92 -0.34 -3.05
N ALA A 169 2.16 0.97 -3.06
CA ALA A 169 2.20 1.76 -1.83
C ALA A 169 0.83 1.86 -1.15
N GLU A 170 -0.27 1.85 -1.89
CA GLU A 170 -1.62 1.78 -1.33
C GLU A 170 -1.82 0.46 -0.56
N PHE A 171 -1.46 -0.66 -1.17
CA PHE A 171 -1.56 -1.98 -0.57
C PHE A 171 -0.68 -2.13 0.68
N GLU A 172 0.62 -1.87 0.55
CA GLU A 172 1.61 -2.01 1.62
C GLU A 172 1.31 -1.09 2.82
N PHE A 173 0.83 0.13 2.55
CA PHE A 173 0.44 1.04 3.62
C PHE A 173 -0.83 0.58 4.34
N ALA A 174 -1.81 0.03 3.61
CA ALA A 174 -3.02 -0.50 4.21
C ALA A 174 -2.72 -1.70 5.13
N ASP A 175 -1.80 -2.58 4.72
CA ASP A 175 -1.35 -3.71 5.53
C ASP A 175 -0.64 -3.26 6.81
N LEU A 176 0.33 -2.34 6.68
CA LEU A 176 1.01 -1.74 7.83
C LEU A 176 0.03 -1.05 8.79
N ALA A 177 -0.95 -0.30 8.26
CA ALA A 177 -1.95 0.37 9.10
C ALA A 177 -2.83 -0.64 9.85
N PHE A 178 -3.20 -1.75 9.21
CA PHE A 178 -3.96 -2.83 9.81
C PHE A 178 -3.19 -3.50 10.96
N ASP A 179 -1.93 -3.87 10.71
CA ASP A 179 -1.05 -4.51 11.69
C ASP A 179 -0.82 -3.61 12.91
N LEU A 180 -0.55 -2.33 12.67
CA LEU A 180 -0.35 -1.36 13.75
C LEU A 180 -1.61 -1.15 14.58
N GLU A 181 -2.77 -1.06 13.92
CA GLU A 181 -4.05 -0.95 14.59
C GLU A 181 -4.30 -2.17 15.47
N GLU A 182 -4.07 -3.39 14.97
CA GLU A 182 -4.24 -4.60 15.75
C GLU A 182 -3.28 -4.65 16.95
N GLN A 183 -2.01 -4.36 16.73
CA GLN A 183 -0.97 -4.38 17.76
C GLN A 183 -1.28 -3.40 18.90
N VAL A 184 -1.53 -2.12 18.58
CA VAL A 184 -1.73 -1.10 19.62
C VAL A 184 -3.09 -1.22 20.28
N TRP A 185 -4.13 -1.57 19.52
CA TRP A 185 -5.47 -1.72 20.08
C TRP A 185 -5.51 -2.83 21.14
N GLN A 186 -4.88 -3.98 20.89
CA GLN A 186 -4.81 -5.08 21.86
C GLN A 186 -4.13 -4.69 23.19
N HIS A 187 -3.26 -3.68 23.18
CA HIS A 187 -2.43 -3.33 24.33
C HIS A 187 -2.87 -2.06 25.07
N ALA A 188 -3.33 -1.04 24.34
CA ALA A 188 -3.61 0.28 24.89
C ALA A 188 -5.06 0.73 24.71
N SER A 189 -5.90 -0.02 23.96
CA SER A 189 -7.25 0.45 23.58
C SER A 189 -7.25 1.86 22.95
N ALA A 190 -6.13 2.25 22.35
CA ALA A 190 -5.88 3.55 21.76
C ALA A 190 -5.47 3.40 20.29
N ALA A 191 -5.53 4.49 19.54
CA ALA A 191 -5.00 4.56 18.18
C ALA A 191 -3.68 5.34 18.11
N ILE A 192 -2.82 4.94 17.19
CA ILE A 192 -1.60 5.67 16.87
C ILE A 192 -1.94 6.87 15.97
N GLN A 193 -1.67 8.08 16.42
CA GLN A 193 -1.92 9.28 15.61
C GLN A 193 -0.84 9.49 14.52
N ASP A 194 0.40 9.12 14.80
CA ASP A 194 1.58 9.32 13.95
C ASP A 194 1.86 8.10 13.05
N VAL A 195 0.80 7.39 12.61
CA VAL A 195 0.87 6.20 11.74
C VAL A 195 1.66 6.45 10.46
N HIS A 196 1.54 7.65 9.88
CA HIS A 196 2.25 8.06 8.67
C HIS A 196 3.75 8.26 8.89
N ASP A 197 4.18 8.67 10.08
CA ASP A 197 5.60 8.68 10.44
C ASP A 197 6.15 7.27 10.59
N GLY A 198 5.32 6.34 11.09
CA GLY A 198 5.62 4.91 11.06
C GLY A 198 5.88 4.38 9.65
N TRP A 199 5.00 4.70 8.70
CA TRP A 199 5.19 4.39 7.28
C TRP A 199 6.47 4.99 6.71
N ARG A 200 6.74 6.27 6.99
CA ARG A 200 7.97 6.94 6.57
C ARG A 200 9.22 6.24 7.14
N ALA A 201 9.18 5.82 8.39
CA ALA A 201 10.26 5.07 9.03
C ALA A 201 10.46 3.70 8.37
N ALA A 202 9.35 2.98 8.09
CA ALA A 202 9.34 1.69 7.40
C ALA A 202 10.03 1.76 6.03
N ILE A 203 9.66 2.75 5.20
CA ILE A 203 10.30 2.99 3.90
C ILE A 203 11.79 3.27 4.04
N ARG A 204 12.17 4.18 4.95
CA ARG A 204 13.58 4.58 5.14
C ARG A 204 14.45 3.43 5.60
N ALA A 205 13.89 2.55 6.44
CA ALA A 205 14.55 1.36 6.93
C ALA A 205 14.64 0.26 5.87
N GLY A 206 13.87 0.34 4.77
CA GLY A 206 13.77 -0.74 3.78
C GLY A 206 12.91 -1.91 4.25
N ALA A 207 12.07 -1.71 5.27
CA ALA A 207 11.17 -2.73 5.82
C ALA A 207 9.99 -3.05 4.88
N VAL A 208 9.66 -2.14 3.96
CA VAL A 208 8.56 -2.31 3.00
C VAL A 208 9.10 -2.94 1.72
N ARG A 209 8.61 -4.14 1.40
CA ARG A 209 9.04 -4.93 0.25
C ARG A 209 7.87 -5.23 -0.67
N ALA A 210 7.52 -4.25 -1.49
CA ALA A 210 6.51 -4.43 -2.50
C ALA A 210 7.01 -5.37 -3.62
N SER A 211 6.16 -6.32 -4.00
CA SER A 211 6.34 -7.19 -5.16
C SER A 211 5.27 -6.88 -6.21
N LEU A 212 5.61 -7.04 -7.49
CA LEU A 212 4.66 -6.90 -8.58
C LEU A 212 4.47 -8.28 -9.21
N ASP A 213 3.45 -9.00 -8.74
CA ASP A 213 3.00 -10.26 -9.35
C ASP A 213 2.40 -10.04 -10.75
N GLU A 214 2.18 -11.13 -11.47
CA GLU A 214 1.72 -11.08 -12.87
C GLU A 214 0.25 -10.66 -13.00
N ASP A 215 -0.58 -10.98 -12.00
CA ASP A 215 -2.00 -10.62 -11.99
C ASP A 215 -2.20 -9.11 -11.81
N THR A 216 -1.45 -8.54 -10.86
CA THR A 216 -1.36 -7.10 -10.61
C THR A 216 -0.78 -6.38 -11.82
N ARG A 217 0.30 -6.90 -12.41
CA ARG A 217 0.88 -6.37 -13.66
C ARG A 217 -0.16 -6.34 -14.78
N THR A 218 -0.84 -7.45 -15.02
CA THR A 218 -1.87 -7.59 -16.06
C THR A 218 -3.03 -6.64 -15.83
N THR A 219 -3.48 -6.51 -14.58
CA THR A 219 -4.55 -5.59 -14.16
C THR A 219 -4.16 -4.14 -14.44
N LEU A 220 -2.96 -3.72 -14.04
CA LEU A 220 -2.45 -2.37 -14.30
C LEU A 220 -2.29 -2.09 -15.79
N MET A 221 -1.77 -3.03 -16.57
CA MET A 221 -1.65 -2.90 -18.03
C MET A 221 -3.01 -2.77 -18.73
N SER A 222 -4.02 -3.47 -18.24
CA SER A 222 -5.40 -3.39 -18.73
C SER A 222 -6.04 -2.03 -18.40
N ARG A 223 -5.80 -1.51 -17.19
CA ARG A 223 -6.28 -0.20 -16.73
C ARG A 223 -5.60 0.97 -17.45
N HIS A 224 -4.30 0.84 -17.73
CA HIS A 224 -3.44 1.89 -18.30
C HIS A 224 -2.92 1.51 -19.69
N PRO A 225 -3.78 1.47 -20.73
CA PRO A 225 -3.43 0.94 -22.04
C PRO A 225 -2.30 1.71 -22.74
N ASN A 226 -2.11 3.00 -22.46
CA ASN A 226 -1.02 3.77 -23.05
C ASN A 226 0.29 3.62 -22.26
N LEU A 227 0.25 3.14 -21.02
CA LEU A 227 1.43 2.85 -20.21
C LEU A 227 1.83 1.37 -20.25
N ALA A 228 0.95 0.49 -20.73
CA ALA A 228 1.12 -0.96 -20.70
C ALA A 228 2.49 -1.45 -21.21
N GLY A 229 2.96 -0.93 -22.35
CA GLY A 229 4.26 -1.30 -22.91
C GLY A 229 5.46 -0.88 -22.05
N ALA A 230 5.31 0.16 -21.22
CA ALA A 230 6.33 0.60 -20.26
C ALA A 230 6.18 -0.05 -18.88
N ILE A 231 5.00 -0.58 -18.54
CA ILE A 231 4.76 -1.39 -17.34
C ILE A 231 5.32 -2.80 -17.52
N ALA A 232 5.08 -3.41 -18.68
CA ALA A 232 5.47 -4.80 -18.96
C ALA A 232 6.94 -5.15 -18.61
N PRO A 233 7.97 -4.33 -18.92
CA PRO A 233 9.36 -4.66 -18.60
C PRO A 233 9.79 -4.28 -17.17
N LEU A 234 8.90 -3.77 -16.30
CA LEU A 234 9.29 -3.39 -14.95
C LEU A 234 9.65 -4.63 -14.11
N ALA A 235 10.82 -4.56 -13.51
CA ALA A 235 11.36 -5.51 -12.53
C ALA A 235 11.51 -4.86 -11.15
N ALA A 236 11.73 -5.66 -10.09
CA ALA A 236 11.81 -5.23 -8.69
C ALA A 236 12.57 -3.93 -8.42
N GLY A 237 13.74 -3.75 -9.06
CA GLY A 237 14.56 -2.55 -8.89
C GLY A 237 13.90 -1.23 -9.36
N HIS A 238 12.86 -1.29 -10.20
CA HIS A 238 12.20 -0.10 -10.74
C HIS A 238 11.09 0.46 -9.84
N PHE A 239 10.53 -0.36 -8.96
CA PHE A 239 9.38 -0.01 -8.13
C PHE A 239 9.68 -0.02 -6.63
N ALA A 240 10.96 0.05 -6.24
CA ALA A 240 11.34 0.31 -4.86
C ALA A 240 10.68 1.60 -4.33
N LEU A 241 9.99 1.50 -3.18
CA LEU A 241 9.23 2.58 -2.56
C LEU A 241 10.11 3.58 -1.77
N ARG A 242 11.42 3.64 -2.04
CA ARG A 242 12.39 4.47 -1.33
C ARG A 242 12.97 5.55 -2.25
N ALA A 243 12.17 6.59 -2.52
CA ALA A 243 12.62 7.74 -3.29
C ALA A 243 13.47 8.72 -2.45
N ALA A 244 14.45 9.36 -3.09
CA ALA A 244 15.32 10.37 -2.48
C ALA A 244 14.85 11.81 -2.75
N ASP A 245 14.27 12.06 -3.93
CA ASP A 245 13.74 13.37 -4.34
C ASP A 245 12.23 13.43 -4.07
N LEU A 246 11.86 13.70 -2.82
CA LEU A 246 10.46 13.71 -2.37
C LEU A 246 9.86 15.12 -2.45
N VAL A 247 8.54 15.21 -2.65
CA VAL A 247 7.81 16.47 -2.48
C VAL A 247 7.84 16.86 -1.00
N PRO A 248 8.32 18.06 -0.64
CA PRO A 248 8.29 18.51 0.75
C PRO A 248 6.87 18.53 1.29
N VAL A 249 6.69 17.98 2.48
CA VAL A 249 5.42 18.02 3.22
C VAL A 249 5.59 19.04 4.33
N ASP A 250 4.69 20.03 4.36
CA ASP A 250 4.65 21.04 5.41
C ASP A 250 4.39 20.34 6.78
N PRO A 251 4.94 20.86 7.89
CA PRO A 251 4.72 20.27 9.22
C PRO A 251 3.23 20.12 9.54
N LEU A 252 2.83 18.92 9.97
CA LEU A 252 1.45 18.61 10.35
C LEU A 252 1.25 18.92 11.84
N THR A 253 0.07 19.45 12.18
CA THR A 253 -0.31 19.53 13.59
C THR A 253 -0.79 18.17 14.09
N ALA A 254 -0.78 17.95 15.40
CA ALA A 254 -1.35 16.71 15.98
C ALA A 254 -2.85 16.52 15.66
N ALA A 255 -3.58 17.60 15.33
CA ALA A 255 -4.98 17.49 14.89
C ALA A 255 -5.07 17.00 13.44
N ASP A 256 -4.15 17.45 12.59
CA ASP A 256 -4.02 17.00 11.20
C ASP A 256 -3.62 15.52 11.15
N GLU A 257 -2.60 15.11 11.90
CA GLU A 257 -2.18 13.71 12.04
C GLU A 257 -3.35 12.79 12.41
N ARG A 258 -4.11 13.15 13.46
CA ARG A 258 -5.31 12.40 13.86
C ARG A 258 -6.38 12.38 12.76
N THR A 259 -6.54 13.46 12.01
CA THR A 259 -7.49 13.51 10.88
C THR A 259 -7.06 12.53 9.79
N LEU A 260 -5.79 12.51 9.43
CA LEU A 260 -5.24 11.61 8.41
C LEU A 260 -5.26 10.15 8.88
N ALA A 261 -4.87 9.87 10.13
CA ALA A 261 -4.89 8.52 10.69
C ALA A 261 -6.31 7.91 10.69
N ARG A 262 -7.34 8.70 11.01
CA ARG A 262 -8.75 8.24 10.95
C ARG A 262 -9.19 7.73 9.58
N HIS A 263 -8.53 8.14 8.49
CA HIS A 263 -8.89 7.67 7.17
C HIS A 263 -8.54 6.19 6.97
N VAL A 264 -7.51 5.69 7.63
CA VAL A 264 -6.97 4.34 7.40
C VAL A 264 -7.21 3.37 8.55
N LEU A 265 -7.44 3.88 9.75
CA LEU A 265 -7.82 3.07 10.90
C LEU A 265 -9.29 2.64 10.77
N ARG A 266 -9.57 1.35 11.02
CA ARG A 266 -10.93 0.79 10.92
C ARG A 266 -11.79 1.16 12.12
N ARG A 267 -11.17 1.34 13.29
CA ARG A 267 -11.85 1.70 14.54
C ARG A 267 -11.87 3.21 14.73
N SER A 268 -12.94 3.71 15.37
CA SER A 268 -13.03 5.08 15.83
C SER A 268 -12.52 5.16 17.28
N PRO A 269 -11.29 5.62 17.53
CA PRO A 269 -10.71 5.61 18.85
C PRO A 269 -11.25 6.76 19.71
N ALA A 270 -11.50 6.48 20.99
CA ALA A 270 -11.71 7.52 21.99
C ALA A 270 -10.38 8.15 22.45
N GLU A 271 -9.31 7.34 22.48
CA GLU A 271 -7.99 7.72 22.96
C GLU A 271 -6.94 7.64 21.84
N TRP A 272 -6.01 8.58 21.87
CA TRP A 272 -4.91 8.69 20.90
C TRP A 272 -3.57 8.61 21.63
N THR A 273 -2.62 7.91 21.03
CA THR A 273 -1.24 7.81 21.48
C THR A 273 -0.29 8.05 20.30
N THR A 274 1.00 8.17 20.58
CA THR A 274 2.07 8.21 19.57
C THR A 274 2.94 6.98 19.68
N PHE A 275 3.71 6.66 18.65
CA PHE A 275 4.71 5.57 18.73
C PHE A 275 5.65 5.71 19.93
N ALA A 276 6.09 6.94 20.22
CA ALA A 276 6.99 7.23 21.33
C ALA A 276 6.34 7.06 22.72
N ALA A 277 5.02 7.18 22.81
CA ALA A 277 4.27 7.05 24.06
C ALA A 277 3.84 5.60 24.34
N VAL A 278 3.87 4.70 23.34
CA VAL A 278 3.61 3.28 23.56
C VAL A 278 4.78 2.68 24.38
N PRO A 279 4.52 2.00 25.51
CA PRO A 279 5.57 1.38 26.30
C PRO A 279 6.44 0.45 25.46
N ALA A 280 7.77 0.57 25.59
CA ALA A 280 8.71 -0.25 24.81
C ALA A 280 8.46 -1.76 24.95
N THR A 281 7.93 -2.20 26.08
CA THR A 281 7.57 -3.60 26.36
C THR A 281 6.32 -4.09 25.62
N ALA A 282 5.49 -3.20 25.09
CA ALA A 282 4.27 -3.59 24.37
C ALA A 282 4.58 -4.24 23.00
N TRP A 283 5.63 -3.79 22.32
CA TRP A 283 6.01 -4.29 20.99
C TRP A 283 6.59 -5.71 21.00
N PRO A 284 7.54 -6.06 21.90
CA PRO A 284 8.07 -7.42 22.01
C PRO A 284 6.99 -8.48 22.27
N GLY A 285 5.97 -8.14 23.06
CA GLY A 285 4.93 -9.09 23.47
C GLY A 285 4.12 -9.66 22.31
N TRP A 286 3.94 -8.90 21.23
CA TRP A 286 3.19 -9.36 20.05
C TRP A 286 4.02 -10.29 19.16
N VAL A 287 5.28 -9.93 18.90
CA VAL A 287 6.22 -10.73 18.10
C VAL A 287 6.42 -12.11 18.72
N VAL A 288 6.54 -12.16 20.06
CA VAL A 288 6.64 -13.44 20.79
C VAL A 288 5.37 -14.29 20.63
N ARG A 289 4.18 -13.69 20.60
CA ARG A 289 2.92 -14.45 20.37
C ARG A 289 2.87 -15.03 18.96
N GLN A 290 3.24 -14.25 17.95
CA GLN A 290 3.26 -14.74 16.57
C GLN A 290 4.33 -15.81 16.37
N ALA A 291 5.54 -15.61 16.92
CA ALA A 291 6.60 -16.61 16.86
C ALA A 291 6.17 -17.92 17.53
N ARG A 292 5.44 -17.84 18.66
CA ARG A 292 4.87 -19.04 19.30
C ARG A 292 3.88 -19.77 18.38
N ALA A 293 3.00 -19.05 17.69
CA ALA A 293 2.07 -19.69 16.75
C ALA A 293 2.82 -20.42 15.62
N VAL A 294 3.91 -19.85 15.10
CA VAL A 294 4.78 -20.50 14.10
C VAL A 294 5.50 -21.73 14.70
N HIS A 295 6.00 -21.62 15.93
CA HIS A 295 6.59 -22.76 16.65
C HIS A 295 5.57 -23.91 16.81
N ASP A 296 4.33 -23.62 17.19
CA ASP A 296 3.26 -24.62 17.36
C ASP A 296 2.93 -25.32 16.01
N GLN A 297 2.96 -24.58 14.89
CA GLN A 297 2.79 -25.14 13.54
C GLN A 297 3.95 -26.09 13.16
N VAL A 298 5.19 -25.71 13.45
CA VAL A 298 6.36 -26.58 13.22
C VAL A 298 6.32 -27.79 14.14
N ALA A 299 5.90 -27.63 15.39
CA ALA A 299 5.75 -28.74 16.34
C ALA A 299 4.75 -29.80 15.82
N THR A 300 3.65 -29.34 15.21
CA THR A 300 2.65 -30.19 14.56
C THR A 300 3.27 -31.03 13.43
N LEU A 301 4.08 -30.41 12.56
CA LEU A 301 4.81 -31.13 11.50
C LEU A 301 5.83 -32.13 12.07
N LEU A 302 6.59 -31.75 13.09
CA LEU A 302 7.66 -32.58 13.64
C LEU A 302 7.15 -33.70 14.55
N GLY A 303 5.91 -33.60 15.04
CA GLY A 303 5.36 -34.50 16.07
C GLY A 303 6.01 -34.32 17.45
N ARG A 304 6.76 -33.23 17.66
CA ARG A 304 7.44 -32.87 18.90
C ARG A 304 7.74 -31.37 18.93
N GLU A 305 8.07 -30.86 20.12
CA GLU A 305 8.58 -29.49 20.26
C GLU A 305 9.89 -29.29 19.48
N PRO A 306 10.05 -28.16 18.76
CA PRO A 306 11.32 -27.76 18.19
C PRO A 306 12.36 -27.47 19.28
N VAL A 307 13.63 -27.83 19.04
CA VAL A 307 14.75 -27.63 19.97
C VAL A 307 15.07 -26.15 20.17
N GLY A 308 14.74 -25.30 19.19
CA GLY A 308 14.92 -23.86 19.29
C GLY A 308 14.57 -23.12 18.00
N PRO A 309 14.73 -21.78 17.97
CA PRO A 309 14.39 -20.95 16.81
C PRO A 309 15.19 -21.33 15.55
N GLY A 310 16.42 -21.83 15.70
CA GLY A 310 17.23 -22.28 14.56
C GLY A 310 16.65 -23.50 13.83
N GLU A 311 16.03 -24.44 14.55
CA GLU A 311 15.34 -25.59 13.94
C GLU A 311 14.04 -25.14 13.25
N VAL A 312 13.31 -24.20 13.87
CA VAL A 312 12.09 -23.63 13.27
C VAL A 312 12.42 -22.93 11.94
N VAL A 313 13.46 -22.10 11.91
CA VAL A 313 13.92 -21.42 10.69
C VAL A 313 14.37 -22.42 9.63
N GLU A 314 15.09 -23.48 10.01
CA GLU A 314 15.48 -24.54 9.08
C GLU A 314 14.25 -25.22 8.46
N VAL A 315 13.25 -25.58 9.25
CA VAL A 315 12.01 -26.17 8.75
C VAL A 315 11.30 -25.21 7.80
N LEU A 316 11.15 -23.94 8.18
CA LEU A 316 10.51 -22.93 7.34
C LEU A 316 11.19 -22.76 5.98
N LEU A 317 12.53 -22.84 5.94
CA LEU A 317 13.29 -22.65 4.70
C LEU A 317 13.45 -23.92 3.86
N THR A 318 13.28 -25.11 4.43
CA THR A 318 13.59 -26.39 3.75
C THR A 318 12.41 -27.35 3.59
N ARG A 319 11.33 -27.15 4.35
CA ARG A 319 10.17 -28.06 4.44
C ARG A 319 8.84 -27.30 4.51
N LEU A 320 8.76 -26.16 3.82
CA LEU A 320 7.59 -25.27 3.85
C LEU A 320 6.33 -25.95 3.29
N ASP A 321 6.49 -26.73 2.24
CA ASP A 321 5.44 -27.55 1.61
C ASP A 321 4.87 -28.59 2.61
N GLU A 322 5.73 -29.31 3.31
CA GLU A 322 5.32 -30.26 4.34
C GLU A 322 4.63 -29.55 5.51
N LEU A 323 5.14 -28.38 5.92
CA LEU A 323 4.57 -27.57 6.99
C LEU A 323 3.15 -27.12 6.66
N VAL A 324 2.94 -26.62 5.44
CA VAL A 324 1.62 -26.23 4.93
C VAL A 324 0.71 -27.45 4.92
N ALA A 325 1.14 -28.58 4.36
CA ALA A 325 0.34 -29.80 4.30
C ALA A 325 -0.06 -30.33 5.69
N ALA A 326 0.81 -30.23 6.70
CA ALA A 326 0.54 -30.68 8.06
C ALA A 326 -0.43 -29.77 8.84
N ASN A 327 -0.47 -28.48 8.51
CA ASN A 327 -1.26 -27.48 9.22
C ASN A 327 -2.52 -27.05 8.47
N TRP A 328 -2.70 -27.49 7.22
CA TRP A 328 -3.89 -27.21 6.44
C TRP A 328 -5.08 -28.04 6.94
N PRO A 329 -6.29 -27.48 7.06
CA PRO A 329 -7.48 -28.29 7.33
C PRO A 329 -7.68 -29.30 6.19
N ALA A 330 -8.37 -30.42 6.44
CA ALA A 330 -8.72 -31.42 5.43
C ALA A 330 -9.76 -30.91 4.40
N HIS A 331 -9.49 -29.78 3.77
CA HIS A 331 -10.22 -29.23 2.63
C HIS A 331 -9.67 -29.83 1.32
N PRO A 332 -10.51 -29.99 0.29
CA PRO A 332 -10.19 -30.81 -0.88
C PRO A 332 -9.11 -30.26 -1.81
N GLU A 333 -8.66 -29.01 -1.63
CA GLU A 333 -7.58 -28.41 -2.43
C GLU A 333 -6.61 -27.69 -1.49
N PRO A 334 -5.33 -28.10 -1.40
CA PRO A 334 -4.30 -27.25 -0.83
C PRO A 334 -4.15 -26.02 -1.76
N PRO A 335 -4.05 -24.80 -1.24
CA PRO A 335 -3.74 -23.67 -2.09
C PRO A 335 -2.28 -23.75 -2.50
N THR A 336 -2.00 -23.10 -3.62
CA THR A 336 -0.70 -22.70 -4.12
C THR A 336 0.20 -23.82 -4.65
N GLU A 337 0.72 -23.59 -5.86
CA GLU A 337 1.84 -24.38 -6.34
C GLU A 337 3.03 -24.13 -5.37
N PRO A 338 3.95 -25.08 -5.15
CA PRO A 338 5.05 -24.91 -4.19
C PRO A 338 5.90 -23.64 -4.39
N GLU A 339 5.88 -23.09 -5.61
CA GLU A 339 6.55 -21.85 -6.02
C GLU A 339 5.92 -20.55 -5.50
N ASP A 340 4.68 -20.61 -5.00
CA ASP A 340 3.97 -19.44 -4.45
C ASP A 340 4.08 -19.33 -2.91
N LEU A 341 4.71 -20.32 -2.26
CA LEU A 341 4.86 -20.34 -0.80
C LEU A 341 6.03 -19.44 -0.36
N ASP A 342 5.73 -18.39 0.41
CA ASP A 342 6.75 -17.51 1.00
C ASP A 342 6.87 -17.72 2.52
N ALA A 343 8.00 -18.31 2.96
CA ALA A 343 8.33 -18.46 4.38
C ALA A 343 8.86 -17.18 5.04
N THR A 344 9.20 -16.14 4.26
CA THR A 344 9.90 -14.95 4.74
C THR A 344 9.18 -14.29 5.93
N PRO A 345 7.84 -14.08 5.93
CA PRO A 345 7.15 -13.48 7.07
C PRO A 345 7.32 -14.30 8.36
N SER A 346 7.16 -15.63 8.28
CA SER A 346 7.31 -16.53 9.42
C SER A 346 8.75 -16.58 9.94
N VAL A 347 9.74 -16.58 9.03
CA VAL A 347 11.16 -16.54 9.39
C VAL A 347 11.48 -15.24 10.12
N VAL A 348 11.03 -14.10 9.60
CA VAL A 348 11.24 -12.78 10.20
C VAL A 348 10.66 -12.72 11.61
N VAL A 349 9.42 -13.19 11.79
CA VAL A 349 8.76 -13.22 13.10
C VAL A 349 9.54 -14.06 14.13
N VAL A 350 9.96 -15.27 13.77
CA VAL A 350 10.70 -16.17 14.66
C VAL A 350 12.07 -15.60 15.01
N MET A 351 12.80 -15.10 14.01
CA MET A 351 14.11 -14.49 14.19
C MET A 351 14.04 -13.22 15.03
N GLU A 352 13.02 -12.39 14.80
CA GLU A 352 12.82 -11.19 15.56
C GLU A 352 12.51 -11.48 17.03
N ALA A 353 11.65 -12.45 17.34
CA ALA A 353 11.40 -12.87 18.71
C ALA A 353 12.68 -13.36 19.40
N ALA A 354 13.46 -14.19 18.71
CA ALA A 354 14.72 -14.74 19.23
C ALA A 354 15.74 -13.63 19.50
N LEU A 355 15.95 -12.71 18.56
CA LEU A 355 16.90 -11.60 18.73
C LEU A 355 16.42 -10.60 19.80
N THR A 356 15.11 -10.35 19.89
CA THR A 356 14.54 -9.47 20.93
C THR A 356 14.80 -10.02 22.33
N SER A 357 14.71 -11.35 22.52
CA SER A 357 15.06 -11.99 23.80
C SER A 357 16.55 -11.84 24.18
N ARG A 358 17.39 -11.42 23.22
CA ARG A 358 18.84 -11.25 23.33
C ARG A 358 19.25 -9.77 23.30
N GLY A 359 18.33 -8.84 23.59
CA GLY A 359 18.60 -7.41 23.71
C GLY A 359 18.54 -6.62 22.39
N TRP A 360 18.23 -7.26 21.27
CA TRP A 360 17.97 -6.53 20.03
C TRP A 360 16.63 -5.78 20.11
N ARG A 361 16.55 -4.66 19.41
CA ARG A 361 15.34 -3.85 19.34
C ARG A 361 15.06 -3.43 17.91
N ARG A 362 13.78 -3.24 17.56
CA ARG A 362 13.42 -2.60 16.29
C ARG A 362 14.04 -1.21 16.20
N VAL A 363 14.44 -0.82 14.99
CA VAL A 363 14.84 0.57 14.69
C VAL A 363 13.65 1.52 14.90
N HIS A 364 12.45 1.06 14.54
CA HIS A 364 11.18 1.74 14.82
C HIS A 364 10.07 0.70 15.08
N PRO A 365 9.06 0.96 15.92
CA PRO A 365 7.97 0.00 16.13
C PRO A 365 7.27 -0.46 14.84
N ALA A 366 7.15 0.44 13.86
CA ALA A 366 6.58 0.16 12.54
C ALA A 366 7.54 -0.49 11.52
N THR A 367 8.74 -0.92 11.93
CA THR A 367 9.73 -1.59 11.06
C THR A 367 9.93 -3.05 11.48
N PRO A 368 8.94 -3.93 11.31
CA PRO A 368 9.12 -5.36 11.60
C PRO A 368 10.29 -5.92 10.79
N GLY A 369 11.12 -6.75 11.41
CA GLY A 369 12.31 -7.35 10.81
C GLY A 369 13.55 -6.46 10.71
N VAL A 370 13.46 -5.14 10.99
CA VAL A 370 14.63 -4.25 10.97
C VAL A 370 15.06 -3.89 12.39
N LEU A 371 16.17 -4.49 12.80
CA LEU A 371 16.64 -4.50 14.18
C LEU A 371 17.99 -3.81 14.34
N VAL A 372 18.28 -3.41 15.57
CA VAL A 372 19.58 -2.91 16.01
C VAL A 372 19.96 -3.58 17.32
N SER A 373 21.21 -4.03 17.43
CA SER A 373 21.78 -4.59 18.65
C SER A 373 22.04 -3.49 19.70
N GLU A 374 22.39 -3.89 20.93
CA GLU A 374 22.86 -2.95 21.96
C GLU A 374 24.12 -2.20 21.54
N SER A 375 25.01 -2.87 20.80
CA SER A 375 26.25 -2.30 20.24
C SER A 375 26.02 -1.40 19.01
N GLY A 376 24.77 -1.27 18.52
CA GLY A 376 24.42 -0.41 17.39
C GLY A 376 24.54 -1.07 16.01
N VAL A 377 24.76 -2.39 15.95
CA VAL A 377 24.81 -3.16 14.69
C VAL A 377 23.40 -3.33 14.16
N GLY A 378 23.14 -2.87 12.93
CA GLY A 378 21.84 -3.02 12.27
C GLY A 378 21.71 -4.36 11.55
N CYS A 379 20.49 -4.92 11.52
CA CYS A 379 20.14 -6.13 10.79
C CYS A 379 18.79 -5.96 10.10
N ASP A 380 18.73 -6.23 8.79
CA ASP A 380 17.49 -6.36 8.03
C ASP A 380 17.19 -7.85 7.80
N LEU A 381 16.32 -8.43 8.64
CA LEU A 381 15.97 -9.85 8.60
C LEU A 381 15.31 -10.25 7.29
N HIS A 382 14.57 -9.35 6.64
CA HIS A 382 13.97 -9.64 5.34
C HIS A 382 15.07 -9.86 4.29
N GLY A 383 16.15 -9.07 4.34
CA GLY A 383 17.27 -9.19 3.42
C GLY A 383 18.00 -10.51 3.60
N VAL A 384 18.27 -10.86 4.86
CA VAL A 384 18.94 -12.10 5.20
C VAL A 384 18.09 -13.31 4.81
N ALA A 385 16.79 -13.30 5.10
CA ALA A 385 15.87 -14.41 4.81
C ALA A 385 15.73 -14.72 3.30
N THR A 386 15.83 -13.70 2.44
CA THR A 386 15.77 -13.87 0.98
C THR A 386 17.11 -14.17 0.31
N SER A 387 18.21 -14.26 1.07
CA SER A 387 19.54 -14.46 0.51
C SER A 387 19.81 -15.93 0.17
N PRO A 388 20.70 -16.24 -0.82
CA PRO A 388 21.11 -17.62 -1.09
C PRO A 388 21.77 -18.33 0.09
N THR A 389 22.27 -17.56 1.07
CA THR A 389 22.94 -18.04 2.28
C THR A 389 22.06 -17.91 3.53
N ALA A 390 20.76 -17.67 3.37
CA ALA A 390 19.82 -17.33 4.44
C ALA A 390 19.95 -18.25 5.67
N LEU A 391 19.91 -19.57 5.48
CA LEU A 391 20.00 -20.51 6.61
C LEU A 391 21.30 -20.38 7.40
N ALA A 392 22.43 -20.22 6.71
CA ALA A 392 23.74 -20.06 7.36
C ALA A 392 23.83 -18.73 8.10
N ASP A 393 23.39 -17.64 7.47
CA ASP A 393 23.47 -16.29 8.02
C ASP A 393 22.53 -16.11 9.23
N LEU A 394 21.30 -16.66 9.16
CA LEU A 394 20.35 -16.63 10.25
C LEU A 394 20.83 -17.48 11.44
N ARG A 395 21.44 -18.65 11.20
CA ARG A 395 22.07 -19.44 12.27
C ARG A 395 23.24 -18.69 12.91
N ALA A 396 24.11 -18.08 12.11
CA ALA A 396 25.22 -17.28 12.62
C ALA A 396 24.73 -16.12 13.49
N LEU A 397 23.61 -15.46 13.13
CA LEU A 397 22.97 -14.44 13.96
C LEU A 397 22.46 -15.00 15.29
N LEU A 398 21.86 -16.19 15.29
CA LEU A 398 21.39 -16.86 16.51
C LEU A 398 22.54 -17.33 17.42
N GLU A 399 23.71 -17.61 16.87
CA GLU A 399 24.88 -18.11 17.60
C GLU A 399 25.84 -16.98 18.06
N SER A 400 25.80 -15.81 17.41
CA SER A 400 26.71 -14.69 17.70
C SER A 400 26.55 -14.17 19.13
N PRO A 401 27.61 -14.06 19.95
CA PRO A 401 27.47 -13.47 21.29
C PRO A 401 26.96 -12.02 21.23
N VAL A 402 26.10 -11.65 22.18
CA VAL A 402 25.45 -10.33 22.30
C VAL A 402 26.48 -9.24 22.59
#